data_AF-A0A4P7W4A0-F1
#
_entry.id   AF-A0A4P7W4A0-F1
#
_cell.length_a   1.000
_cell.length_b   1.000
_cell.length_c   1.000
_cell.angle_alpha   90.00
_cell.angle_beta   90.00
_cell.angle_gamma   90.00
#
_symmetry.space_group_name_H-M   'P 1'
#
loop_
_entity.id
_entity.type
_entity.pdbx_description
1 polymer ?
#
loop_
_entity_poly.entity_id
_entity_poly.type
_entity_poly.pdbx_seq_one_letter_code
_entity_poly.pdbx_strand_id
1 'polypeptide(L)'
;MKTLYHTNFAVAVNWCNNALVLCNNIPQIDDSIWDNFEPIVDLGYEPEYDEEGDEIKPKCPECGAELEQVGPNMVCPECGDGEDQIEIYQWFITDCSKWDVEYLTQHFGLIFTYSDLLDCYILCVTHCGTGWGYVDWQTTNPNAERKLGEKK
;
A
#
# COMPACT_ATOMS: atom_id res chain seq x y z
N MET A 1 -20.13 -3.42 -0.48
CA MET A 1 -19.77 -2.90 0.86
C MET A 1 -19.17 -3.96 1.78
N LYS A 2 -17.83 -3.99 1.87
CA LYS A 2 -17.10 -4.70 2.93
C LYS A 2 -17.26 -3.92 4.24
N THR A 3 -17.43 -4.61 5.37
CA THR A 3 -17.42 -3.94 6.68
C THR A 3 -16.00 -3.52 7.02
N LEU A 4 -15.82 -2.23 7.34
CA LEU A 4 -14.54 -1.68 7.79
C LEU A 4 -14.54 -1.55 9.31
N TYR A 5 -13.49 -2.04 9.93
CA TYR A 5 -13.22 -1.95 11.36
C TYR A 5 -12.07 -0.97 11.58
N HIS A 6 -12.17 -0.20 12.66
CA HIS A 6 -11.08 0.67 13.10
C HIS A 6 -9.97 -0.19 13.73
N THR A 7 -8.71 0.14 13.44
CA THR A 7 -7.53 -0.44 14.06
C THR A 7 -6.42 0.60 14.17
N ASN A 8 -5.17 0.19 14.33
CA ASN A 8 -4.02 1.08 14.18
C ASN A 8 -2.90 0.38 13.39
N PHE A 9 -1.98 1.15 12.83
CA PHE A 9 -0.94 0.61 11.96
C PHE A 9 -0.07 -0.44 12.67
N ALA A 10 0.25 -0.24 13.96
CA ALA A 10 1.02 -1.22 14.73
C ALA A 10 0.34 -2.59 14.88
N VAL A 11 -0.99 -2.64 14.83
CA VAL A 11 -1.76 -3.88 14.82
C VAL A 11 -1.73 -4.47 13.42
N ALA A 12 -1.97 -3.69 12.37
CA ALA A 12 -1.93 -4.16 10.98
C ALA A 12 -0.60 -4.85 10.65
N VAL A 13 0.52 -4.19 10.92
CA VAL A 13 1.87 -4.76 10.67
C VAL A 13 2.25 -5.89 11.62
N ASN A 14 1.54 -6.09 12.74
CA ASN A 14 1.76 -7.25 13.61
C ASN A 14 1.39 -8.57 12.91
N TRP A 15 0.51 -8.49 11.90
CA TRP A 15 0.14 -9.63 11.09
C TRP A 15 1.24 -10.03 10.10
N CYS A 16 2.26 -9.19 9.89
CA CYS A 16 3.52 -9.55 9.23
C CYS A 16 4.44 -10.42 10.10
N ASN A 17 3.90 -11.08 11.14
CA ASN A 17 4.65 -11.91 12.11
C ASN A 17 5.85 -11.21 12.80
N ASN A 18 5.91 -9.87 12.79
CA ASN A 18 6.98 -9.02 13.32
C ASN A 18 8.38 -9.22 12.72
N ALA A 19 8.53 -9.92 11.59
CA ALA A 19 9.82 -10.05 10.91
C ALA A 19 10.06 -8.85 9.98
N LEU A 20 10.34 -7.69 10.56
CA LEU A 20 10.57 -6.44 9.84
C LEU A 20 12.00 -5.94 10.08
N VAL A 21 12.76 -5.77 9.00
CA VAL A 21 14.11 -5.16 9.04
C VAL A 21 14.09 -3.84 8.30
N LEU A 22 14.27 -2.73 9.02
CA LEU A 22 14.33 -1.40 8.45
C LEU A 22 15.51 -1.28 7.47
N CYS A 23 15.23 -0.92 6.22
CA CYS A 23 16.22 -0.80 5.15
C CYS A 23 15.90 0.38 4.22
N ASN A 24 15.94 1.62 4.73
CA ASN A 24 15.62 2.81 3.92
C ASN A 24 16.56 3.07 2.73
N ASN A 25 17.69 2.38 2.65
CA ASN A 25 18.60 2.50 1.52
C ASN A 25 18.23 1.56 0.36
N ILE A 26 17.30 0.60 0.55
CA ILE A 26 16.94 -0.36 -0.51
C ILE A 26 16.54 0.30 -1.84
N PRO A 27 15.83 1.45 -1.89
CA PRO A 27 15.44 2.05 -3.17
C PRO A 27 16.58 2.67 -3.98
N GLN A 28 17.77 2.76 -3.39
CA GLN A 28 19.00 3.23 -4.04
C GLN A 28 19.91 2.05 -4.44
N ILE A 29 19.54 0.82 -4.02
CA ILE A 29 20.36 -0.39 -4.17
C ILE A 29 19.71 -1.34 -5.16
N ASP A 30 18.39 -1.45 -5.15
CA ASP A 30 17.62 -2.33 -6.03
C ASP A 30 16.50 -1.55 -6.71
N ASP A 31 16.66 -1.30 -8.02
CA ASP A 31 15.69 -0.56 -8.82
C ASP A 31 14.41 -1.38 -9.07
N SER A 32 14.48 -2.72 -8.98
CA SER A 32 13.33 -3.59 -9.28
C SER A 32 12.14 -3.33 -8.35
N ILE A 33 12.41 -2.79 -7.16
CA ILE A 33 11.35 -2.46 -6.20
C ILE A 33 10.42 -1.37 -6.74
N TRP A 34 10.87 -0.54 -7.67
CA TRP A 34 10.03 0.49 -8.31
C TRP A 34 9.16 -0.11 -9.42
N ASP A 35 9.70 -1.08 -10.14
CA ASP A 35 9.02 -1.77 -11.25
C ASP A 35 7.98 -2.78 -10.75
N ASN A 36 8.20 -3.35 -9.55
CA ASN A 36 7.35 -4.38 -8.95
C ASN A 36 6.18 -3.85 -8.11
N PHE A 37 5.89 -2.54 -8.14
CA PHE A 37 4.73 -2.01 -7.44
C PHE A 37 3.42 -2.49 -8.10
N GLU A 38 2.53 -3.03 -7.29
CA GLU A 38 1.15 -3.31 -7.68
C GLU A 38 0.23 -2.11 -7.36
N PRO A 39 -0.93 -1.99 -8.02
CA PRO A 39 -1.91 -0.95 -7.70
C PRO A 39 -2.31 -0.98 -6.22
N ILE A 40 -2.40 0.20 -5.60
CA ILE A 40 -2.70 0.31 -4.18
C ILE A 40 -4.16 -0.02 -3.93
N VAL A 41 -4.39 -0.89 -2.95
CA VAL A 41 -5.73 -1.28 -2.53
C VAL A 41 -6.27 -0.27 -1.51
N ASP A 42 -7.20 0.56 -1.96
CA ASP A 42 -8.07 1.30 -1.05
C ASP A 42 -9.24 0.41 -0.62
N LEU A 43 -9.33 0.14 0.68
CA LEU A 43 -10.38 -0.71 1.27
C LEU A 43 -11.78 -0.09 1.20
N GLY A 44 -11.86 1.24 1.04
CA GLY A 44 -13.09 2.00 0.90
C GLY A 44 -13.51 2.23 -0.56
N TYR A 45 -12.63 1.98 -1.53
CA TYR A 45 -12.91 2.16 -2.95
C TYR A 45 -13.75 1.01 -3.50
N GLU A 46 -14.80 1.36 -4.26
CA GLU A 46 -15.55 0.42 -5.08
C GLU A 46 -15.30 0.80 -6.56
N PRO A 47 -14.70 -0.09 -7.38
CA PRO A 47 -14.43 0.21 -8.79
C PRO A 47 -15.72 0.36 -9.57
N GLU A 48 -15.74 1.34 -10.48
CA GLU A 48 -16.83 1.56 -11.42
C GLU A 48 -16.52 0.89 -12.75
N TYR A 49 -17.55 0.40 -13.42
CA TYR A 49 -17.44 -0.30 -14.71
C TYR A 49 -18.33 0.40 -15.72
N ASP A 50 -17.89 0.44 -16.98
CA ASP A 50 -18.68 0.98 -18.08
C ASP A 50 -19.79 -0.01 -18.52
N GLU A 51 -20.54 0.36 -19.57
CA GLU A 51 -21.62 -0.47 -20.12
C GLU A 51 -21.12 -1.78 -20.75
N GLU A 52 -19.84 -1.85 -21.09
CA GLU A 52 -19.17 -3.01 -21.71
C GLU A 52 -18.59 -3.95 -20.65
N GLY A 53 -18.53 -3.50 -19.39
CA GLY A 53 -18.05 -4.23 -18.24
C GLY A 53 -16.57 -4.03 -17.96
N ASP A 54 -15.94 -3.05 -18.60
CA ASP A 54 -14.54 -2.68 -18.38
C ASP A 54 -14.43 -1.67 -17.22
N GLU A 55 -13.41 -1.84 -16.37
CA GLU A 55 -13.18 -0.93 -15.24
C GLU A 55 -12.83 0.46 -15.75
N ILE A 56 -13.54 1.47 -15.24
CA ILE A 56 -13.34 2.87 -15.61
C ILE A 56 -12.04 3.36 -15.00
N LYS A 57 -11.01 3.45 -15.82
CA LYS A 57 -9.71 3.99 -15.39
C LYS A 57 -9.79 5.50 -15.12
N PRO A 58 -9.07 5.98 -14.09
CA PRO A 58 -8.99 7.41 -13.82
C PRO A 58 -8.28 8.14 -14.97
N LYS A 59 -8.80 9.30 -15.32
CA LYS A 59 -8.23 10.20 -16.35
C LYS A 59 -7.62 11.43 -15.70
N CYS A 60 -6.56 11.95 -16.30
CA CYS A 60 -5.93 13.18 -15.88
C CYS A 60 -6.95 14.34 -15.89
N PRO A 61 -7.12 15.07 -14.78
CA PRO A 61 -8.08 16.16 -14.68
C PRO A 61 -7.71 17.36 -15.57
N GLU A 62 -6.42 17.54 -15.86
CA GLU A 62 -5.91 18.67 -16.65
C GLU A 62 -6.06 18.45 -18.17
N CYS A 63 -5.77 17.25 -18.67
CA CYS A 63 -5.71 17.01 -20.12
C CYS A 63 -6.57 15.85 -20.62
N GLY A 64 -7.16 15.04 -19.73
CA GLY A 64 -8.04 13.92 -20.09
C GLY A 64 -7.33 12.66 -20.58
N ALA A 65 -5.99 12.62 -20.57
CA ALA A 65 -5.22 11.41 -20.86
C ALA A 65 -5.43 10.34 -19.77
N GLU A 66 -5.26 9.07 -20.12
CA GLU A 66 -5.26 7.98 -19.13
C GLU A 66 -4.02 8.10 -18.24
N LEU A 67 -4.19 7.85 -16.93
CA LEU A 67 -3.08 7.83 -15.98
C LEU A 67 -2.34 6.48 -16.07
N GLU A 68 -1.03 6.53 -15.90
CA GLU A 68 -0.14 5.35 -15.86
C GLU A 68 0.44 5.18 -14.46
N GLN A 69 0.65 3.93 -14.03
CA GLN A 69 1.27 3.65 -12.74
C GLN A 69 2.78 3.87 -12.81
N VAL A 70 3.31 4.66 -11.88
CA VAL A 70 4.75 4.88 -11.66
C VAL A 70 5.03 4.67 -10.17
N GLY A 71 5.58 3.51 -9.82
CA GLY A 71 5.72 3.08 -8.44
C GLY A 71 4.36 3.03 -7.72
N PRO A 72 4.20 3.67 -6.55
CA PRO A 72 2.91 3.71 -5.84
C PRO A 72 1.89 4.69 -6.44
N ASN A 73 2.26 5.48 -7.45
CA ASN A 73 1.48 6.64 -7.89
C ASN A 73 0.88 6.47 -9.29
N MET A 74 -0.25 7.12 -9.53
CA MET A 74 -0.85 7.26 -10.87
C MET A 74 -0.47 8.64 -11.44
N VAL A 75 0.24 8.65 -12.56
CA VAL A 75 0.81 9.87 -13.15
C VAL A 75 0.38 9.98 -14.62
N CYS A 76 0.06 11.19 -15.05
CA CYS A 76 -0.25 11.49 -16.43
C CYS A 76 1.04 11.50 -17.27
N PRO A 77 1.16 10.67 -18.32
CA PRO A 77 2.36 10.62 -19.15
C PRO A 77 2.57 11.89 -19.98
N GLU A 78 1.50 12.66 -20.25
CA GLU A 78 1.54 13.84 -21.13
C GLU A 78 1.96 15.13 -20.41
N CYS A 79 1.42 15.37 -19.21
CA CYS A 79 1.69 16.61 -18.47
C CYS A 79 2.41 16.38 -17.13
N GLY A 80 2.61 15.13 -16.70
CA GLY A 80 3.24 14.79 -15.42
C GLY A 80 2.36 15.05 -14.20
N ASP A 81 1.10 15.44 -14.41
CA ASP A 81 0.13 15.66 -13.34
C ASP A 81 -0.25 14.34 -12.66
N GLY A 82 -0.49 14.37 -11.36
CA GLY A 82 -0.89 13.21 -10.58
C GLY A 82 -1.46 13.68 -9.25
N GLU A 83 -2.70 13.29 -8.97
CA GLU A 83 -3.35 13.63 -7.70
C GLU A 83 -2.84 12.72 -6.58
N ASP A 84 -2.68 13.29 -5.39
CA ASP A 84 -2.36 12.58 -4.13
C ASP A 84 -1.17 11.60 -4.22
N GLN A 85 -0.01 12.09 -4.69
CA GLN A 85 1.21 11.30 -4.73
C GLN A 85 1.58 10.75 -3.36
N ILE A 86 1.60 9.43 -3.27
CA ILE A 86 1.99 8.65 -2.12
C ILE A 86 3.52 8.69 -1.99
N GLU A 87 3.96 9.15 -0.83
CA GLU A 87 5.35 9.18 -0.43
C GLU A 87 5.64 8.00 0.51
N ILE A 88 6.70 7.24 0.22
CA ILE A 88 7.17 6.16 1.10
C ILE A 88 8.26 6.69 2.02
N TYR A 89 7.95 6.77 3.32
CA TYR A 89 8.87 7.28 4.34
C TYR A 89 9.80 6.20 4.92
N GLN A 90 9.35 4.95 4.97
CA GLN A 90 10.15 3.85 5.52
C GLN A 90 9.95 2.56 4.71
N TRP A 91 11.04 1.81 4.58
CA TRP A 91 11.12 0.57 3.82
C TRP A 91 11.56 -0.56 4.74
N PHE A 92 10.79 -1.64 4.82
CA PHE A 92 11.11 -2.80 5.65
C PHE A 92 11.20 -4.06 4.81
N ILE A 93 12.33 -4.76 4.90
CA ILE A 93 12.45 -6.13 4.40
C ILE A 93 11.60 -7.02 5.29
N THR A 94 10.85 -7.94 4.66
CA THR A 94 9.97 -8.87 5.36
C THR A 94 10.28 -10.33 5.00
N ASP A 95 9.84 -11.26 5.85
CA ASP A 95 9.82 -12.70 5.54
C ASP A 95 8.46 -13.17 5.00
N CYS A 96 7.57 -12.22 4.65
CA CYS A 96 6.22 -12.53 4.20
C CYS A 96 6.27 -13.37 2.93
N SER A 97 5.42 -14.39 2.87
CA SER A 97 5.14 -15.10 1.64
C SER A 97 4.23 -14.27 0.74
N LYS A 98 4.11 -14.68 -0.53
CA LYS A 98 3.13 -14.10 -1.45
C LYS A 98 1.70 -14.12 -0.87
N TRP A 99 1.33 -15.21 -0.22
CA TRP A 99 0.01 -15.34 0.41
C TRP A 99 -0.18 -14.33 1.55
N ASP A 100 0.85 -14.11 2.37
CA ASP A 100 0.79 -13.12 3.44
C ASP A 100 0.60 -11.71 2.86
N VAL A 101 1.36 -11.36 1.81
CA VAL A 101 1.25 -10.05 1.14
C VAL A 101 -0.13 -9.85 0.54
N GLU A 102 -0.64 -10.81 -0.23
CA GLU A 102 -1.99 -10.74 -0.81
C GLU A 102 -3.05 -10.53 0.28
N TYR A 103 -2.98 -11.29 1.37
CA TYR A 103 -3.89 -11.16 2.50
C TYR A 103 -3.78 -9.78 3.17
N LEU A 104 -2.56 -9.32 3.45
CA LEU A 104 -2.29 -8.07 4.15
C LEU A 104 -2.71 -6.86 3.31
N THR A 105 -2.45 -6.86 2.01
CA THR A 105 -2.90 -5.82 1.10
C THR A 105 -4.43 -5.81 0.99
N GLN A 106 -5.09 -6.96 0.83
CA GLN A 106 -6.55 -7.02 0.67
C GLN A 106 -7.35 -6.73 1.95
N HIS A 107 -6.79 -7.01 3.12
CA HIS A 107 -7.50 -6.87 4.40
C HIS A 107 -7.07 -5.67 5.23
N PHE A 108 -5.87 -5.13 4.98
CA PHE A 108 -5.34 -4.00 5.72
C PHE A 108 -4.88 -2.87 4.79
N GLY A 109 -4.91 -3.00 3.47
CA GLY A 109 -4.41 -1.95 2.57
C GLY A 109 -2.92 -1.66 2.77
N LEU A 110 -2.15 -2.63 3.30
CA LEU A 110 -0.71 -2.48 3.42
C LEU A 110 -0.07 -2.54 2.02
N ILE A 111 0.92 -1.67 1.81
CA ILE A 111 1.60 -1.54 0.53
C ILE A 111 2.89 -2.35 0.58
N PHE A 112 3.05 -3.23 -0.41
CA PHE A 112 4.26 -4.01 -0.61
C PHE A 112 4.78 -3.81 -2.02
N THR A 113 6.09 -3.96 -2.15
CA THR A 113 6.76 -4.22 -3.44
C THR A 113 7.69 -5.43 -3.27
N TYR A 114 8.38 -5.83 -4.33
CA TYR A 114 9.28 -6.98 -4.33
C TYR A 114 10.69 -6.60 -4.78
N SER A 115 11.69 -7.07 -4.04
CA SER A 115 13.10 -6.93 -4.39
C SER A 115 13.57 -8.20 -5.11
N ASP A 116 13.92 -8.08 -6.38
CA ASP A 116 14.48 -9.19 -7.16
C ASP A 116 15.90 -9.52 -6.68
N LEU A 117 16.63 -8.52 -6.16
CA LEU A 117 17.97 -8.69 -5.64
C LEU A 117 18.00 -9.52 -4.36
N LEU A 118 17.04 -9.30 -3.46
CA LEU A 118 16.94 -9.99 -2.17
C LEU A 118 15.99 -11.18 -2.18
N ASP A 119 15.20 -11.35 -3.25
CA ASP A 119 14.20 -12.41 -3.40
C ASP A 119 13.13 -12.36 -2.27
N CYS A 120 12.73 -11.15 -1.88
CA CYS A 120 11.79 -10.94 -0.77
C CYS A 120 10.89 -9.70 -0.93
N TYR A 121 9.78 -9.69 -0.20
CA TYR A 121 8.86 -8.56 -0.17
C TYR A 121 9.36 -7.42 0.73
N ILE A 122 9.03 -6.20 0.32
CA ILE A 122 9.37 -4.97 1.02
C ILE A 122 8.06 -4.27 1.41
N LEU A 123 7.84 -4.12 2.72
CA LEU A 123 6.74 -3.30 3.25
C LEU A 123 7.09 -1.81 3.09
N CYS A 124 6.18 -1.07 2.48
CA CYS A 124 6.31 0.37 2.20
C CYS A 124 5.40 1.16 3.14
N VAL A 125 5.98 2.04 3.95
CA VAL A 125 5.25 2.82 4.97
C VAL A 125 5.05 4.25 4.49
N THR A 126 3.79 4.69 4.42
CA THR A 126 3.37 5.98 3.82
C THR A 126 3.18 7.13 4.81
N HIS A 127 3.49 6.91 6.09
CA HIS A 127 3.37 7.94 7.12
C HIS A 127 4.70 8.19 7.82
N CYS A 128 4.87 9.43 8.27
CA CYS A 128 6.08 9.88 8.95
C CYS A 128 5.97 9.65 10.47
N GLY A 129 6.98 9.02 11.06
CA GLY A 129 7.15 8.90 12.52
C GLY A 129 7.24 7.47 13.06
N THR A 130 7.63 7.34 14.33
CA THR A 130 7.94 6.04 14.98
C THR A 130 6.81 5.50 15.86
N GLY A 131 5.70 6.22 15.98
CA GLY A 131 4.58 5.91 16.87
C GLY A 131 3.45 5.17 16.18
N TRP A 132 3.71 3.99 15.60
CA TRP A 132 2.72 3.24 14.78
C TRP A 132 1.40 2.91 15.50
N GLY A 133 1.38 2.86 16.84
CA GLY A 133 0.15 2.65 17.62
C GLY A 133 -0.79 3.87 17.68
N TYR A 134 -0.29 5.04 17.26
CA TYR A 134 -1.06 6.29 17.14
C TYR A 134 -1.44 6.61 15.70
N VAL A 135 -1.05 5.76 14.75
CA VAL A 135 -1.44 5.90 13.35
C VAL A 135 -2.77 5.19 13.18
N ASP A 136 -3.81 5.97 12.96
CA ASP A 136 -5.15 5.47 12.67
C ASP A 136 -5.13 4.62 11.39
N TRP A 137 -5.90 3.54 11.39
CA TRP A 137 -5.90 2.58 10.31
C TRP A 137 -7.23 1.83 10.23
N GLN A 138 -7.52 1.25 9.07
CA GLN A 138 -8.74 0.47 8.84
C GLN A 138 -8.42 -0.95 8.37
N THR A 139 -9.35 -1.85 8.61
CA THR A 139 -9.22 -3.24 8.19
C THR A 139 -10.57 -3.87 7.91
N THR A 140 -10.61 -4.86 7.04
CA THR A 140 -11.79 -5.73 6.86
C THR A 140 -11.73 -7.00 7.73
N ASN A 141 -10.64 -7.19 8.49
CA ASN A 141 -10.48 -8.32 9.40
C ASN A 141 -11.03 -7.99 10.81
N PRO A 142 -12.15 -8.59 11.24
CA PRO A 142 -12.76 -8.28 12.54
C PRO A 142 -11.86 -8.63 13.74
N ASN A 143 -10.93 -9.58 13.60
CA ASN A 143 -10.05 -9.97 14.70
C ASN A 143 -9.01 -8.89 15.04
N ALA A 144 -8.79 -7.97 14.10
CA ALA A 144 -7.84 -6.88 14.22
C ALA A 144 -8.49 -5.55 14.68
N GLU A 145 -9.79 -5.51 14.96
CA GLU A 145 -10.47 -4.31 15.47
C GLU A 145 -9.85 -3.86 16.80
N ARG A 146 -9.39 -2.61 16.88
CA ARG A 146 -8.77 -2.01 18.07
C ARG A 146 -9.07 -0.52 18.10
N LYS A 147 -9.09 0.09 19.29
CA LYS A 147 -9.17 1.56 19.41
C LYS A 147 -7.78 2.20 19.31
N LEU A 148 -7.74 3.43 18.83
CA LEU A 148 -6.50 4.21 18.75
C LEU A 148 -5.86 4.34 20.14
N GLY A 149 -4.56 4.04 20.25
CA GLY A 149 -3.83 4.10 21.52
C GLY A 149 -4.04 2.93 22.49
N GLU A 150 -4.82 1.91 22.14
CA GLU A 150 -4.83 0.65 22.90
C GLU A 150 -3.47 -0.05 22.76
N LYS A 151 -2.85 -0.40 23.89
CA LYS A 151 -1.61 -1.19 23.89
C LYS A 151 -1.94 -2.65 23.54
N LYS A 152 -1.02 -3.31 22.81
CA LYS A 152 -1.02 -4.76 22.58
C LYS A 152 -1.03 -5.53 23.91
#